data_AF-A0A2V7D1C5-F1
#
_entry.id   AF-A0A2V7D1C5-F1
#
_cell.length_a   1.000
_cell.length_b   1.000
_cell.length_c   1.000
_cell.angle_alpha   90.00
_cell.angle_beta   90.00
_cell.angle_gamma   90.00
#
_symmetry.space_group_name_H-M   'P 1'
#
loop_
_entity.id
_entity.type
_entity.pdbx_description
1 polymer ?
#
loop_
_entity_poly.entity_id
_entity_poly.type
_entity_poly.pdbx_seq_one_letter_code
_entity_poly.pdbx_strand_id
1 'polypeptide(L)' 'MATDAEIQKFVQHHHGFIPKTGWIAHVKEVHGVPTLRGANRARRDRDIEPCPPEKREAIEEALRHFRMI' A
#
# COMPACT_ATOMS: atom_id res chain seq x y z
N MET A 1 -6.13 7.34 -10.72
CA MET A 1 -5.32 6.69 -9.66
C MET A 1 -5.93 5.33 -9.40
N ALA A 2 -5.12 4.27 -9.41
CA ALA A 2 -5.56 2.96 -8.95
C ALA A 2 -6.10 3.05 -7.51
N THR A 3 -7.30 2.55 -7.33
CA THR A 3 -7.94 2.43 -6.03
C THR A 3 -7.25 1.36 -5.19
N ASP A 4 -7.38 1.44 -3.86
CA ASP A 4 -6.80 0.44 -2.97
C ASP A 4 -7.33 -0.99 -3.28
N ALA A 5 -8.56 -1.09 -3.81
CA ALA A 5 -9.16 -2.34 -4.27
C ALA A 5 -8.46 -2.94 -5.51
N GLU A 6 -7.96 -2.11 -6.44
CA GLU A 6 -7.21 -2.59 -7.61
C GLU A 6 -5.85 -3.12 -7.22
N ILE A 7 -5.17 -2.44 -6.28
CA ILE A 7 -3.91 -2.91 -5.69
C ILE A 7 -4.14 -4.23 -4.96
N GLN A 8 -5.22 -4.34 -4.20
CA GLN A 8 -5.58 -5.59 -3.52
C GLN A 8 -5.79 -6.75 -4.49
N LYS A 9 -6.51 -6.53 -5.59
CA LYS A 9 -6.71 -7.54 -6.63
C LYS A 9 -5.41 -7.94 -7.33
N PHE A 10 -4.55 -6.96 -7.64
CA PHE A 10 -3.26 -7.22 -8.27
C PHE A 10 -2.39 -8.11 -7.38
N VAL A 11 -2.24 -7.74 -6.10
CA VAL A 11 -1.45 -8.51 -5.14
C VAL A 11 -2.08 -9.88 -4.88
N GLN A 12 -3.40 -9.98 -4.84
CA GLN A 12 -4.07 -11.28 -4.72
C GLN A 12 -3.79 -12.18 -5.93
N HIS A 13 -3.76 -11.63 -7.14
CA HIS A 13 -3.50 -12.40 -8.36
C HIS A 13 -2.03 -12.80 -8.50
N HIS A 14 -1.09 -11.91 -8.14
CA HIS A 14 0.34 -12.17 -8.27
C HIS A 14 0.92 -12.97 -7.09
N HIS A 15 0.52 -12.63 -5.86
CA HIS A 15 1.10 -13.20 -4.64
C HIS A 15 0.15 -14.09 -3.84
N GLY A 16 -1.11 -14.23 -4.27
CA GLY A 16 -2.07 -15.11 -3.60
C GLY A 16 -2.62 -14.59 -2.28
N PHE A 17 -2.38 -13.33 -1.91
CA PHE A 17 -2.91 -12.73 -0.68
C PHE A 17 -3.51 -11.33 -0.89
N ILE A 18 -4.43 -10.93 -0.03
CA ILE A 18 -5.01 -9.58 -0.07
C ILE A 18 -4.28 -8.68 0.95
N PRO A 19 -3.53 -7.64 0.52
CA PRO A 19 -2.88 -6.70 1.43
C PRO A 19 -3.92 -5.85 2.17
N LYS A 20 -3.63 -5.55 3.44
CA LYS A 20 -4.44 -4.62 4.23
C LYS A 20 -4.30 -3.20 3.65
N THR A 21 -5.38 -2.42 3.67
CA THR A 21 -5.35 -0.99 3.28
C THR A 21 -4.45 -0.14 4.19
N GLY A 22 -4.14 -0.62 5.40
CA GLY A 22 -3.10 -0.09 6.28
C GLY A 22 -1.73 -0.10 5.60
N TRP A 23 -1.32 -1.27 5.11
CA TRP A 23 -0.04 -1.48 4.44
C TRP A 23 0.07 -0.72 3.13
N ILE A 24 -0.97 -0.72 2.30
CA ILE A 24 -0.97 0.00 1.02
C ILE A 24 -0.69 1.49 1.23
N ALA A 25 -1.36 2.12 2.19
CA ALA A 25 -1.12 3.55 2.41
C ALA A 25 0.22 3.83 3.10
N HIS A 26 0.74 2.92 3.94
CA HIS A 26 2.09 3.04 4.47
C HIS A 26 3.13 3.00 3.35
N VAL A 27 3.04 2.05 2.41
CA VAL A 27 3.95 1.99 1.26
C VAL A 27 3.80 3.23 0.38
N LYS A 28 2.57 3.68 0.09
CA LYS A 28 2.35 4.92 -0.66
C LYS A 28 3.00 6.13 0.02
N GLU A 29 2.90 6.25 1.35
CA GLU A 29 3.52 7.33 2.12
C GLU A 29 5.05 7.26 2.10
N VAL A 30 5.63 6.07 2.28
CA VAL A 30 7.09 5.86 2.22
C VAL A 30 7.68 6.26 0.87
N HIS A 31 6.92 6.10 -0.21
CA HIS A 31 7.34 6.50 -1.56
C HIS A 31 6.88 7.92 -1.96
N GLY A 32 6.26 8.68 -1.04
CA GLY A 32 5.85 10.06 -1.30
C GLY A 32 4.61 10.20 -2.20
N VAL A 33 3.82 9.14 -2.39
CA VAL A 33 2.57 9.17 -3.15
C VAL A 33 1.50 9.86 -2.31
N PRO A 34 0.98 11.03 -2.72
CA PRO A 34 -0.03 11.74 -1.96
C PRO A 34 -1.32 10.93 -1.94
N THR A 35 -1.64 10.33 -0.80
CA THR A 35 -2.95 9.73 -0.56
C THR A 35 -3.78 10.68 0.29
N LEU A 36 -5.05 10.91 -0.07
CA LEU A 36 -6.01 11.68 0.74
C LEU A 36 -6.10 11.15 2.19
N ARG A 37 -5.74 9.89 2.43
CA ARG A 37 -5.70 9.25 3.76
C ARG A 37 -4.35 9.40 4.49
N GLY A 38 -3.22 9.59 3.78
CA GLY A 38 -1.89 9.77 4.40
C GLY A 38 -1.83 11.04 5.25
N ALA A 39 -2.42 12.13 4.76
CA ALA A 39 -2.53 13.39 5.50
C ALA A 39 -3.29 13.25 6.85
N ASN A 40 -4.25 12.32 6.93
CA ASN A 40 -4.99 12.03 8.17
C ASN A 40 -4.32 10.95 9.04
N ARG A 41 -3.37 10.17 8.51
CA ARG A 41 -2.64 9.10 9.22
C ARG A 41 -1.35 9.57 9.90
N ALA A 42 -0.67 10.58 9.36
CA ALA A 42 0.49 11.19 10.02
C ALA A 42 0.18 11.76 11.42
N ARG A 43 -1.11 12.00 11.74
CA ARG A 43 -1.58 12.41 13.08
C ARG A 43 -1.89 11.25 14.04
N ARG A 44 -1.92 10.00 13.57
CA ARG A 44 -2.19 8.81 14.39
C ARG A 44 -0.99 7.87 14.37
N ASP A 45 0.10 8.39 14.91
CA ASP A 45 1.18 7.61 15.48
C ASP A 45 0.59 6.67 16.54
N ARG A 46 0.33 5.40 16.18
CA ARG A 46 0.12 4.21 17.04
C ARG A 46 -0.50 3.09 16.21
N ASP A 47 0.16 1.93 16.18
CA ASP A 47 -0.36 0.64 15.69
C ASP A 47 -0.49 0.44 14.17
N ILE A 48 0.47 0.93 13.38
CA ILE A 48 0.68 0.33 12.06
C ILE A 48 1.62 -0.86 12.28
N GLU A 49 1.05 -2.07 12.38
CA GLU A 49 1.78 -3.34 12.23
C GLU A 49 2.75 -3.17 11.04
N PRO A 50 4.08 -3.18 11.27
CA PRO A 50 5.04 -2.96 10.20
C PRO A 50 4.76 -3.99 9.11
N CYS A 51 4.49 -3.51 7.89
CA CYS A 51 4.22 -4.42 6.79
C CYS A 51 5.48 -5.28 6.60
N PRO A 52 5.39 -6.62 6.70
CA PRO A 52 6.55 -7.47 6.52
C PRO A 52 7.13 -7.23 5.12
N PRO A 53 8.47 -7.26 4.98
CA PRO A 53 9.16 -6.89 3.74
C PRO A 53 8.65 -7.67 2.53
N GLU A 54 8.39 -8.98 2.69
CA GLU A 54 7.81 -9.83 1.64
C GLU A 54 6.47 -9.32 1.11
N LYS A 55 5.62 -8.76 1.99
CA LYS A 55 4.31 -8.23 1.59
C LYS A 55 4.41 -6.80 1.09
N ARG A 56 5.42 -6.07 1.52
CA ARG A 56 5.71 -4.72 1.03
C ARG A 56 6.15 -4.78 -0.44
N GLU A 57 7.03 -5.72 -0.80
CA GLU A 57 7.46 -5.91 -2.19
C GLU A 57 6.28 -6.14 -3.13
N ALA A 58 5.31 -6.96 -2.70
CA ALA A 58 4.10 -7.20 -3.47
C ALA A 58 3.26 -5.93 -3.72
N ILE A 59 3.13 -5.08 -2.70
CA ILE A 59 2.42 -3.80 -2.81
C ILE A 59 3.22 -2.83 -3.68
N GLU A 60 4.55 -2.78 -3.55
CA GLU A 60 5.42 -1.96 -4.41
C GLU A 60 5.33 -2.39 -5.87
N GLU A 61 5.30 -3.69 -6.16
CA GLU A 61 5.13 -4.20 -7.51
C GLU A 61 3.79 -3.76 -8.11
N ALA A 62 2.70 -3.87 -7.34
CA ALA A 62 1.40 -3.33 -7.73
C ALA A 62 1.46 -1.82 -7.99
N LEU A 63 2.07 -1.05 -7.10
CA LEU A 63 2.20 0.40 -7.26
C LEU A 63 3.02 0.78 -8.50
N ARG A 64 4.12 0.06 -8.79
CA ARG A 64 4.91 0.22 -10.02
C ARG A 64 4.08 -0.12 -11.26
N HIS A 65 3.30 -1.20 -11.22
CA HIS A 65 2.41 -1.59 -12.31
C HIS A 65 1.39 -0.49 -12.63
N PHE A 66 0.81 0.11 -11.60
CA PHE A 66 -0.12 1.24 -11.73
C PHE A 66 0.57 2.61 -11.92
N ARG A 67 1.91 2.65 -12.07
CA ARG A 67 2.73 3.87 -12.21
C ARG A 67 2.45 4.91 -11.13
N MET A 68 2.27 4.44 -9.90
CA MET A 68 2.08 5.29 -8.73
C MET A 68 3.40 5.68 -8.06
N ILE A 69 4.43 4.86 -8.26
CA ILE A 69 5.82 5.05 -7.80
C ILE A 69 6.78 4.77 -8.94
#